data_AF-A0A935EK50-F1
#
_entry.id   AF-A0A935EK50-F1
#
_cell.length_a   1.000
_cell.length_b   1.000
_cell.length_c   1.000
_cell.angle_alpha   90.00
_cell.angle_beta   90.00
_cell.angle_gamma   90.00
#
_symmetry.space_group_name_H-M   'P 1'
#
loop_
_entity.id
_entity.type
_entity.pdbx_description
1 polymer ?
#
loop_
_entity_poly.entity_id
_entity_poly.type
_entity_poly.pdbx_seq_one_letter_code
_entity_poly.pdbx_strand_id
1 'polypeptide(L)'
;MNKNKYLLMVSSIGVFLLLAAAAVSENFMKDWHGIQNSAKTTEGPVDLRLRQIVNPQLKVTDRCVTCHVGMASGEQITTDQK
;
A
#
# COMPACT_ATOMS: atom_id res chain seq x y z
N MET A 1 -11.58 11.71 -42.13
CA MET A 1 -10.67 12.09 -41.02
C MET A 1 -11.27 11.95 -39.61
N ASN A 2 -12.60 11.90 -39.44
CA ASN A 2 -13.23 11.86 -38.10
C ASN A 2 -13.10 10.50 -37.38
N LYS A 3 -13.04 9.38 -38.13
CA LYS A 3 -12.89 8.02 -37.56
C LYS A 3 -11.63 7.88 -36.70
N ASN A 4 -10.50 8.44 -37.14
CA ASN A 4 -9.25 8.41 -36.37
C ASN A 4 -9.35 9.27 -35.10
N LYS A 5 -10.06 10.41 -35.15
CA LYS A 5 -10.30 11.23 -33.95
C LYS A 5 -11.11 10.48 -32.90
N TYR A 6 -12.18 9.81 -33.30
CA TYR A 6 -12.98 8.99 -32.38
C TYR A 6 -12.18 7.80 -31.84
N LEU A 7 -11.39 7.14 -32.67
CA LEU A 7 -10.53 6.03 -32.24
C LEU A 7 -9.49 6.48 -31.20
N LEU A 8 -8.84 7.62 -31.42
CA LEU A 8 -7.89 8.21 -30.48
C LEU A 8 -8.58 8.68 -29.18
N MET A 9 -9.77 9.26 -29.29
CA MET A 9 -10.54 9.70 -28.13
C MET A 9 -10.97 8.51 -27.26
N VAL A 10 -11.54 7.47 -27.86
CA VAL A 10 -12.00 6.28 -27.13
C VAL A 10 -10.84 5.51 -26.52
N SER A 11 -9.72 5.36 -27.25
CA SER A 11 -8.51 4.72 -26.69
C SER A 11 -7.93 5.52 -25.52
N SER A 12 -7.87 6.85 -25.62
CA SER A 12 -7.41 7.70 -24.51
C SER A 12 -8.31 7.59 -23.28
N ILE A 13 -9.64 7.61 -23.47
CA ILE A 13 -10.60 7.39 -22.39
C ILE A 13 -10.42 5.99 -21.78
N GLY A 14 -10.25 4.96 -22.61
CA GLY A 14 -10.03 3.59 -22.17
C GLY A 14 -8.79 3.45 -21.29
N VAL A 15 -7.67 4.06 -21.69
CA VAL A 15 -6.44 4.10 -20.88
C VAL A 15 -6.67 4.86 -19.58
N PHE A 16 -7.39 5.98 -19.62
CA PHE A 16 -7.67 6.77 -18.43
C PHE A 16 -8.50 6.00 -17.40
N LEU A 17 -9.53 5.27 -17.87
CA LEU A 17 -10.34 4.40 -17.03
C LEU A 17 -9.52 3.23 -16.45
N LEU A 18 -8.65 2.63 -17.25
CA LEU A 18 -7.75 1.56 -16.79
C LEU A 18 -6.81 2.07 -15.68
N LEU A 19 -6.22 3.24 -15.86
CA LEU A 19 -5.34 3.85 -14.86
C LEU A 19 -6.11 4.20 -13.57
N ALA A 20 -7.33 4.72 -13.69
CA ALA A 20 -8.19 5.00 -12.53
C ALA A 20 -8.54 3.71 -11.78
N ALA A 21 -8.88 2.64 -12.50
CA ALA A 21 -9.16 1.34 -11.89
C ALA A 21 -7.93 0.77 -11.18
N ALA A 22 -6.75 0.84 -11.80
CA ALA A 22 -5.50 0.40 -11.18
C ALA A 22 -5.15 1.21 -9.92
N ALA A 23 -5.37 2.53 -9.96
CA ALA A 23 -5.18 3.39 -8.78
C ALA A 23 -6.14 2.97 -7.65
N VAL A 24 -7.40 2.69 -7.96
CA VAL A 24 -8.37 2.24 -6.96
C VAL A 24 -8.01 0.86 -6.40
N SER A 25 -7.64 -0.10 -7.26
CA SER A 25 -7.29 -1.45 -6.82
C SER A 25 -6.08 -1.46 -5.90
N GLU A 26 -5.05 -0.66 -6.22
CA GLU A 26 -3.80 -0.61 -5.47
C GLU A 26 -3.89 0.19 -4.17
N ASN A 27 -4.67 1.28 -4.15
CA ASN A 27 -4.70 2.22 -3.01
C ASN A 27 -5.93 2.08 -2.11
N PHE A 28 -6.91 1.23 -2.45
CA PHE A 28 -8.12 1.09 -1.63
C PHE A 28 -8.56 -0.37 -1.49
N MET A 29 -8.45 -1.17 -2.56
CA MET A 29 -8.94 -2.56 -2.53
C MET A 29 -7.93 -3.58 -2.04
N LYS A 30 -6.69 -3.17 -1.72
CA LYS A 30 -5.69 -4.11 -1.23
C LYS A 30 -5.93 -4.51 0.21
N ASP A 31 -5.74 -5.80 0.46
CA ASP A 31 -5.93 -6.47 1.75
C ASP A 31 -5.12 -5.83 2.88
N TRP A 32 -4.01 -5.16 2.57
CA TRP A 32 -3.18 -4.47 3.57
C TRP A 32 -3.97 -3.39 4.33
N HIS A 33 -4.96 -2.74 3.72
CA HIS A 33 -5.81 -1.78 4.43
C HIS A 33 -6.62 -2.46 5.54
N GLY A 34 -7.17 -3.65 5.26
CA GLY A 34 -7.91 -4.43 6.24
C GLY A 34 -7.01 -4.91 7.38
N ILE A 35 -5.82 -5.40 7.04
CA ILE A 35 -4.81 -5.84 8.03
C ILE A 35 -4.33 -4.66 8.88
N GLN A 36 -4.13 -3.48 8.29
CA GLN A 36 -3.70 -2.30 9.03
C GLN A 36 -4.82 -1.74 9.93
N ASN A 37 -6.07 -1.79 9.47
CA ASN A 37 -7.22 -1.35 10.27
C ASN A 37 -7.55 -2.34 11.41
N SER A 38 -7.15 -3.61 11.28
CA SER A 38 -7.27 -4.60 12.35
C SER A 38 -6.13 -4.50 13.38
N ALA A 39 -4.99 -3.92 13.01
CA ALA A 39 -3.92 -3.55 13.93
C ALA A 39 -4.37 -2.36 14.82
N LYS A 40 -5.01 -2.69 15.94
CA LYS A 40 -5.39 -1.73 16.99
C LYS A 40 -4.63 -2.04 18.27
N THR A 41 -4.15 -1.01 18.94
CA THR A 41 -3.63 -1.12 20.31
C THR A 41 -4.76 -0.85 21.30
N THR A 42 -4.52 -1.11 22.58
CA THR A 42 -5.41 -0.74 23.69
C THR A 42 -5.68 0.77 23.77
N GLU A 43 -4.83 1.59 23.14
CA GLU A 43 -4.87 3.06 23.14
C GLU A 43 -5.51 3.63 21.87
N GLY A 44 -5.83 2.79 20.88
CA GLY A 44 -6.49 3.20 19.63
C GLY A 44 -5.77 2.73 18.36
N PRO A 45 -6.03 3.39 17.21
CA PRO A 45 -5.34 3.11 15.96
C PRO A 45 -3.82 3.21 16.13
N VAL A 46 -3.08 2.29 15.52
CA VAL A 46 -1.62 2.33 15.53
C VAL A 46 -1.13 3.53 14.72
N ASP A 47 -0.19 4.30 15.28
CA ASP A 47 0.42 5.42 14.58
C ASP A 47 1.21 4.97 13.34
N LEU A 48 1.06 5.70 12.24
CA LEU A 48 1.72 5.40 10.97
C LEU A 48 3.21 5.72 11.07
N ARG A 49 4.03 4.69 11.26
CA ARG A 49 5.49 4.82 11.38
C ARG A 49 6.19 4.11 10.23
N LEU A 50 7.18 4.78 9.64
CA LEU A 50 8.10 4.20 8.67
C LEU A 50 9.14 3.35 9.42
N ARG A 51 9.01 2.02 9.35
CA ARG A 51 9.99 1.07 9.89
C ARG A 51 10.93 0.63 8.79
N GLN A 52 12.23 0.73 9.04
CA GLN A 52 13.24 0.06 8.22
C GLN A 52 13.33 -1.40 8.64
N ILE A 53 13.07 -2.33 7.71
CA ILE A 53 13.28 -3.77 7.94
C ILE A 53 14.68 -4.14 7.46
N VAL A 54 15.46 -4.78 8.32
CA VAL A 54 16.79 -5.32 7.96
C VAL A 54 16.73 -6.84 8.09
N ASN A 55 16.90 -7.56 6.97
CA ASN A 55 17.03 -9.01 6.97
C ASN A 55 18.49 -9.41 6.62
N PRO A 56 19.31 -9.76 7.63
CA PRO A 56 20.73 -10.09 7.41
C PRO A 56 20.95 -11.34 6.55
N GLN A 57 19.96 -12.26 6.51
CA GLN A 57 20.09 -13.52 5.79
C GLN A 57 20.03 -13.33 4.27
N LEU A 58 19.39 -12.27 3.80
CA LEU A 58 19.33 -11.94 2.37
C LEU A 58 20.68 -11.50 1.80
N LYS A 59 21.65 -11.11 2.65
CA LYS A 59 22.98 -10.59 2.26
C LYS A 59 22.94 -9.42 1.26
N VAL A 60 21.78 -8.80 1.08
CA VAL A 60 21.56 -7.58 0.31
C VAL A 60 20.91 -6.54 1.21
N THR A 61 21.31 -5.28 1.07
CA THR A 61 20.68 -4.16 1.78
C THR A 61 19.38 -3.82 1.09
N ASP A 62 18.29 -4.46 1.49
CA ASP A 62 16.95 -4.07 1.05
C ASP A 62 16.46 -2.93 1.95
N ARG A 63 16.32 -1.72 1.39
CA ARG A 63 15.80 -0.56 2.10
C ARG A 63 14.27 -0.61 2.07
N CYS A 64 13.69 -1.64 2.69
CA CYS A 64 12.24 -1.68 2.86
C CYS A 64 11.86 -0.68 3.95
N VAL A 65 11.27 0.44 3.54
CA VAL A 65 10.57 1.33 4.46
C VAL A 65 9.10 0.93 4.42
N THR A 66 8.60 0.29 5.47
CA THR A 66 7.18 -0.07 5.57
C THR A 66 6.47 0.87 6.52
N CYS A 67 5.35 1.46 6.09
CA CYS A 67 4.40 2.12 6.97
C CYS A 67 3.56 1.13 7.79
N HIS A 68 3.65 -0.17 7.45
CA HIS A 68 2.88 -1.24 8.07
C HIS A 68 3.70 -1.88 9.18
N VAL A 69 3.48 -1.39 10.39
CA VAL A 69 3.80 -2.10 11.64
C VAL A 69 2.72 -3.16 11.90
N GLY A 70 3.10 -4.31 12.47
CA GLY A 70 2.14 -5.38 12.83
C GLY A 70 1.80 -6.38 11.71
N MET A 71 2.63 -6.50 10.66
CA MET A 71 2.40 -7.45 9.57
C MET A 71 2.94 -8.86 9.86
N ALA A 72 3.84 -9.02 10.85
CA ALA A 72 4.36 -10.34 11.20
C ALA A 72 3.46 -11.05 12.21
N SER A 73 3.26 -12.36 12.05
CA SER A 73 2.45 -13.17 12.97
C SER A 73 3.04 -13.13 14.38
N GLY A 74 2.26 -12.65 15.36
CA GLY A 74 2.70 -12.53 16.76
C GLY A 74 3.48 -11.25 17.07
N GLU A 75 3.60 -10.32 16.12
CA GLU A 75 4.19 -9.01 16.37
C GLU A 75 3.31 -8.20 17.34
N GLN A 76 3.82 -7.93 18.54
CA GLN A 76 3.17 -7.05 19.49
C GLN A 76 3.71 -5.63 19.31
N ILE A 77 2.81 -4.70 18.97
CA ILE A 77 3.11 -3.28 18.93
C ILE A 77 2.90 -2.75 20.35
N THR A 78 3.96 -2.73 21.15
CA THR A 78 3.93 -2.08 22.47
C THR A 78 4.19 -0.58 22.30
N THR A 79 3.38 0.25 22.93
CA THR A 79 3.56 1.71 22.96
C THR A 79 4.67 2.12 23.93
N ASP A 80 5.82 1.48 23.90
CA ASP A 80 6.97 1.99 24.66
C ASP A 80 7.77 2.90 23.75
N GLN A 81 7.59 4.22 23.93
CA GLN A 81 8.67 5.20 24.02
C GLN A 81 8.21 6.46 24.77
N LYS A 82 8.31 6.40 26.11
CA LYS A 82 8.92 7.48 26.89
C LYS A 82 9.79 6.90 28.00
#